data_AF-A0A9E3DHM3-F1
#
_entry.id   AF-A0A9E3DHM3-F1
#
_cell.length_a   1.000
_cell.length_b   1.000
_cell.length_c   1.000
_cell.angle_alpha   90.00
_cell.angle_beta   90.00
_cell.angle_gamma   90.00
#
_symmetry.space_group_name_H-M   'P 1'
#
loop_
_entity.id
_entity.type
_entity.pdbx_description
1 polymer ?
#
loop_
_entity_poly.entity_id
_entity_poly.type
_entity_poly.pdbx_seq_one_letter_code
_entity_poly.pdbx_strand_id
1 'polypeptide(L)'
;MLRLRSRSARALFAQRKTRAPGVTSPALSPPLFAFALLAALEVSQVSPATALWTTPAILFSAMLIAWAAESAQFFIAQGFALAILAWLQTLPEFAVEAVLAWKQQVPLLLAGLTGALRLLTGLGWPMIYFTAAFFHRRQGRGPLRRIELEREQCVEVVGLLVPLIYIAVIWLKRSLTVFDAGVLVLIYVAYLIVLSKMPPQHEEGIEDLERIPKAIVSSGPAVRNFLIVALFLGGGALIYFTADPFLG
;
A
#
# COMPACT_ATOMS: atom_id res chain seq x y z
N MET A 1 -58.23 57.89 12.42
CA MET A 1 -59.15 58.14 11.29
C MET A 1 -58.79 57.22 10.14
N LEU A 2 -59.75 56.38 9.73
CA LEU A 2 -59.66 55.48 8.58
C LEU A 2 -59.49 56.26 7.27
N ARG A 3 -58.72 55.73 6.32
CA ARG A 3 -59.13 55.70 4.91
C ARG A 3 -58.58 54.47 4.19
N LEU A 4 -59.53 53.81 3.52
CA LEU A 4 -59.46 52.52 2.86
C LEU A 4 -58.87 52.63 1.44
N ARG A 5 -58.41 51.45 1.01
CA ARG A 5 -58.64 50.81 -0.30
C ARG A 5 -57.73 51.13 -1.49
N SER A 6 -57.10 50.02 -1.89
CA SER A 6 -57.09 49.45 -3.24
C SER A 6 -56.35 50.24 -4.31
N ARG A 7 -55.16 49.73 -4.63
CA ARG A 7 -54.80 49.45 -6.02
C ARG A 7 -53.68 48.40 -6.06
N SER A 8 -53.88 47.43 -6.93
CA SER A 8 -52.82 46.63 -7.55
C SER A 8 -52.28 45.41 -6.81
N ALA A 9 -53.19 44.52 -6.42
CA ALA A 9 -52.96 43.07 -6.33
C ALA A 9 -52.67 42.40 -7.70
N ARG A 10 -52.07 43.11 -8.67
CA ARG A 10 -51.77 42.62 -10.03
C ARG A 10 -50.28 42.66 -10.41
N ALA A 11 -49.39 43.13 -9.52
CA ALA A 11 -47.95 43.12 -9.76
C ALA A 11 -47.23 41.87 -9.21
N LEU A 12 -47.93 41.01 -8.45
CA LEU A 12 -47.35 39.84 -7.77
C LEU A 12 -47.32 38.55 -8.62
N PHE A 13 -47.77 38.58 -9.88
CA PHE A 13 -47.98 37.37 -10.68
C PHE A 13 -47.25 37.30 -12.03
N ALA A 14 -46.31 38.21 -12.32
CA ALA A 14 -45.69 38.29 -13.65
C ALA A 14 -44.20 37.92 -13.76
N GLN A 15 -43.54 37.41 -12.70
CA GLN A 15 -42.11 37.07 -12.79
C GLN A 15 -41.68 35.76 -12.10
N ARG A 16 -42.56 34.76 -12.03
CA ARG A 16 -42.13 33.39 -11.74
C ARG A 16 -41.81 32.65 -13.04
N LYS A 17 -40.74 33.08 -13.72
CA LYS A 17 -40.17 32.34 -14.86
C LYS A 17 -39.53 31.08 -14.29
N THR A 18 -40.15 29.95 -14.56
CA THR A 18 -39.74 28.60 -14.20
C THR A 18 -38.33 28.30 -14.72
N ARG A 19 -37.33 28.34 -13.83
CA ARG A 19 -36.02 27.70 -14.08
C ARG A 19 -36.20 26.20 -13.84
N ALA A 20 -36.07 25.40 -14.89
CA ALA A 20 -36.01 23.96 -14.80
C ALA A 20 -34.86 23.54 -13.85
N PRO A 21 -35.01 22.46 -13.06
CA PRO A 21 -33.88 21.89 -12.34
C PRO A 21 -32.90 21.35 -13.37
N GLY A 22 -31.77 22.04 -13.51
CA GLY A 22 -30.64 21.54 -14.30
C GLY A 22 -30.19 20.23 -13.70
N VAL A 23 -30.25 19.16 -14.49
CA VAL A 23 -29.58 17.90 -14.21
C VAL A 23 -28.09 18.22 -14.11
N THR A 24 -27.59 18.34 -12.89
CA THR A 24 -26.15 18.40 -12.64
C THR A 24 -25.62 17.01 -12.98
N SER A 25 -25.10 16.84 -14.19
CA SER A 25 -24.18 15.75 -14.48
C SER A 25 -23.12 15.75 -13.36
N PRO A 26 -22.79 14.60 -12.74
CA PRO A 26 -21.74 14.55 -11.74
C PRO A 26 -20.44 14.94 -12.46
N ALA A 27 -20.04 16.21 -12.32
CA ALA A 27 -18.74 16.66 -12.76
C ALA A 27 -17.74 15.93 -11.87
N LEU A 28 -17.16 14.85 -12.41
CA LEU A 28 -15.99 14.23 -11.80
C LEU A 28 -15.00 15.36 -11.53
N SER A 29 -14.57 15.48 -10.28
CA SER A 29 -13.60 16.49 -9.92
C SER A 29 -12.35 16.33 -10.80
N PRO A 30 -11.72 17.42 -11.26
CA PRO A 30 -10.53 17.36 -12.10
C PRO A 30 -9.40 16.43 -11.60
N PRO A 31 -9.15 16.24 -10.28
CA PRO A 31 -8.16 15.26 -9.83
C PRO A 31 -8.59 13.80 -10.08
N LEU A 32 -9.88 13.47 -9.99
CA LEU A 32 -10.38 12.12 -10.28
C LEU A 32 -10.29 11.81 -11.77
N PHE A 33 -10.54 12.81 -12.62
CA PHE A 33 -10.38 12.68 -14.07
C PHE A 33 -8.89 12.55 -14.46
N ALA A 34 -8.00 13.33 -13.86
CA ALA A 34 -6.56 13.22 -14.09
C ALA A 34 -6.00 11.86 -13.63
N PHE A 35 -6.47 11.34 -12.49
CA PHE A 35 -6.11 10.01 -12.01
C PHE A 35 -6.64 8.90 -12.93
N ALA A 36 -7.90 8.97 -13.36
CA ALA A 36 -8.48 8.02 -14.31
C ALA A 36 -7.81 8.07 -15.69
N LEU A 37 -7.41 9.26 -16.14
CA LEU A 37 -6.71 9.47 -17.41
C LEU A 37 -5.26 8.95 -17.35
N LEU A 38 -4.55 9.18 -16.23
CA LEU A 38 -3.21 8.63 -16.00
C LEU A 38 -3.24 7.09 -15.86
N ALA A 39 -4.26 6.54 -15.20
CA ALA A 39 -4.44 5.09 -15.07
C ALA A 39 -4.80 4.41 -16.41
N ALA A 40 -5.39 5.14 -17.35
CA ALA A 40 -5.78 4.62 -18.67
C ALA A 40 -4.65 4.61 -19.70
N LEU A 41 -3.52 5.27 -19.44
CA LEU A 41 -2.51 5.56 -20.48
C LEU A 41 -1.45 4.47 -20.69
N GLU A 42 -1.34 3.46 -19.83
CA GLU A 42 -0.38 2.34 -20.03
C GLU A 42 -0.97 0.99 -19.56
N VAL A 43 -2.12 0.59 -20.10
CA VAL A 43 -2.50 -0.84 -20.04
C VAL A 43 -1.75 -1.54 -21.16
N SER A 44 -0.57 -2.08 -20.82
CA SER A 44 0.12 -3.04 -21.69
C SER A 44 -0.76 -4.26 -21.96
N GLN A 45 -0.48 -4.97 -23.05
CA GLN A 45 -1.26 -6.06 -23.67
C GLN A 45 -1.37 -7.32 -22.78
N VAL A 46 -1.92 -7.23 -21.57
CA VAL A 46 -2.33 -8.41 -20.80
C VAL A 46 -3.71 -8.81 -21.29
N SER A 47 -3.88 -10.08 -21.66
CA SER A 47 -5.20 -10.60 -22.03
C SER A 47 -6.20 -10.31 -20.90
N PRO A 48 -7.36 -9.66 -21.17
CA PRO A 48 -8.32 -9.30 -20.12
C PRO A 48 -8.76 -10.50 -19.26
N ALA A 49 -8.81 -11.69 -19.88
CA ALA A 49 -9.11 -12.92 -19.18
C ALA A 49 -8.03 -13.28 -18.16
N THR A 50 -6.75 -13.12 -18.52
CA THR A 50 -5.64 -13.43 -17.62
C THR A 50 -5.61 -12.49 -16.43
N ALA A 51 -5.72 -11.18 -16.67
CA ALA A 51 -5.73 -10.17 -15.62
C ALA A 51 -6.85 -10.38 -14.59
N LEU A 52 -8.02 -10.86 -15.03
CA LEU A 52 -9.19 -11.08 -14.17
C LEU A 52 -8.97 -12.16 -13.10
N TRP A 53 -8.16 -13.18 -13.37
CA TRP A 53 -7.91 -14.25 -12.40
C TRP A 53 -6.55 -14.11 -11.70
N THR A 54 -5.52 -13.62 -12.39
CA THR A 54 -4.17 -13.49 -11.82
C THR A 54 -4.10 -12.38 -10.77
N THR A 55 -4.72 -11.23 -11.03
CA THR A 55 -4.72 -10.09 -10.09
C THR A 55 -5.30 -10.46 -8.71
N PRO A 56 -6.55 -11.00 -8.61
CA PRO A 56 -7.07 -11.40 -7.31
C PRO A 56 -6.31 -12.59 -6.71
N ALA A 57 -5.72 -13.47 -7.53
CA ALA A 57 -4.91 -14.58 -7.01
C ALA A 57 -3.60 -14.10 -6.37
N ILE A 58 -2.91 -13.13 -6.98
CA ILE A 58 -1.73 -12.49 -6.39
C ILE A 58 -2.10 -11.73 -5.12
N LEU A 59 -3.19 -10.97 -5.13
CA LEU A 59 -3.67 -10.26 -3.95
C LEU A 59 -4.02 -11.22 -2.80
N PHE A 60 -4.71 -12.31 -3.12
CA PHE A 60 -5.05 -13.33 -2.14
C PHE A 60 -3.80 -14.03 -1.61
N SER A 61 -2.82 -14.33 -2.46
CA SER A 61 -1.54 -14.87 -2.02
C SER A 61 -0.81 -13.93 -1.06
N ALA A 62 -0.72 -12.64 -1.40
CA ALA A 62 -0.12 -11.62 -0.54
C ALA A 62 -0.80 -11.59 0.84
N MET A 63 -2.13 -11.73 0.87
CA MET A 63 -2.91 -11.80 2.11
C MET A 63 -2.59 -13.07 2.93
N LEU A 64 -2.49 -14.24 2.29
CA LEU A 64 -2.10 -15.48 2.99
C LEU A 64 -0.71 -15.37 3.62
N ILE A 65 0.25 -14.80 2.89
CA ILE A 65 1.61 -14.54 3.38
C ILE A 65 1.59 -13.53 4.53
N ALA A 66 0.79 -12.46 4.42
CA ALA A 66 0.64 -11.46 5.48
C ALA A 66 0.11 -12.09 6.78
N TRP A 67 -0.97 -12.88 6.72
CA TRP A 67 -1.50 -13.57 7.90
C TRP A 67 -0.51 -14.58 8.50
N ALA A 68 0.24 -15.29 7.65
CA ALA A 68 1.28 -16.22 8.10
C ALA A 68 2.40 -15.47 8.85
N ALA A 69 2.85 -14.35 8.29
CA ALA A 69 3.94 -13.55 8.83
C ALA A 69 3.52 -12.84 10.14
N GLU A 70 2.31 -12.26 10.18
CA GLU A 70 1.71 -11.64 11.37
C GLU A 70 1.46 -12.66 12.49
N SER A 71 1.18 -13.93 12.15
CA SER A 71 1.08 -15.00 13.14
C SER A 71 2.46 -15.48 13.61
N ALA A 72 3.45 -15.50 12.73
CA ALA A 72 4.80 -15.98 13.01
C ALA A 72 5.63 -15.01 13.87
N GLN A 73 5.35 -13.71 13.79
CA GLN A 73 6.13 -12.67 14.49
C GLN A 73 6.20 -12.89 16.02
N PHE A 74 5.16 -13.47 16.64
CA PHE A 74 5.11 -13.79 18.07
C PHE A 74 6.08 -14.89 18.52
N PHE A 75 6.70 -15.61 17.58
CA PHE A 75 7.54 -16.77 17.86
C PHE A 75 8.99 -16.59 17.41
N ILE A 76 9.36 -15.40 16.95
CA ILE A 76 10.69 -15.05 16.42
C ILE A 76 11.25 -13.84 17.20
N ALA A 77 12.57 -13.65 17.20
CA ALA A 77 13.20 -12.47 17.80
C ALA A 77 12.61 -11.16 17.21
N GLN A 78 12.13 -10.27 18.08
CA GLN A 78 11.21 -9.20 17.71
C GLN A 78 11.73 -8.19 16.69
N GLY A 79 12.96 -7.69 16.85
CA GLY A 79 13.56 -6.77 15.87
C GLY A 79 13.81 -7.41 14.50
N PHE A 80 14.01 -8.72 14.46
CA PHE A 80 14.14 -9.48 13.21
C PHE A 80 12.77 -9.79 12.58
N ALA A 81 11.74 -9.97 13.41
CA ALA A 81 10.38 -10.26 12.97
C ALA A 81 9.81 -9.13 12.11
N LEU A 82 9.90 -7.86 12.55
CA LEU A 82 9.39 -6.72 11.76
C LEU A 82 10.10 -6.54 10.42
N ALA A 83 11.44 -6.72 10.41
CA ALA A 83 12.23 -6.60 9.20
C ALA A 83 11.82 -7.65 8.15
N ILE A 84 11.65 -8.89 8.62
CA ILE A 84 11.20 -10.00 7.78
C ILE A 84 9.75 -9.83 7.39
N LEU A 85 8.88 -9.36 8.29
CA LEU A 85 7.47 -9.09 8.01
C LEU A 85 7.35 -8.12 6.83
N ALA A 86 8.07 -6.99 6.89
CA ALA A 86 8.09 -6.00 5.82
C ALA A 86 8.63 -6.57 4.51
N TRP A 87 9.73 -7.35 4.56
CA TRP A 87 10.29 -7.99 3.38
C TRP A 87 9.33 -9.05 2.77
N LEU A 88 8.69 -9.86 3.61
CA LEU A 88 7.72 -10.88 3.20
C LEU A 88 6.49 -10.26 2.53
N GLN A 89 6.02 -9.10 3.03
CA GLN A 89 4.90 -8.37 2.43
C GLN A 89 5.22 -7.87 1.02
N THR A 90 6.48 -7.62 0.71
CA THR A 90 6.94 -7.24 -0.63
C THR A 90 7.25 -8.43 -1.56
N LEU A 91 7.08 -9.68 -1.10
CA LEU A 91 7.34 -10.88 -1.92
C LEU A 91 6.58 -10.93 -3.25
N PRO A 92 5.27 -10.60 -3.32
CA PRO A 92 4.56 -10.65 -4.59
C PRO A 92 5.20 -9.73 -5.64
N GLU A 93 5.66 -8.55 -5.22
CA GLU A 93 6.36 -7.60 -6.08
C GLU A 93 7.68 -8.20 -6.58
N PHE A 94 8.51 -8.73 -5.68
CA PHE A 94 9.79 -9.36 -6.05
C PHE A 94 9.61 -10.55 -6.99
N ALA A 95 8.51 -11.30 -6.88
CA ALA A 95 8.23 -12.41 -7.78
C ALA A 95 7.94 -11.91 -9.21
N VAL A 96 7.13 -10.85 -9.35
CA VAL A 96 6.85 -10.23 -10.65
C VAL A 96 8.12 -9.62 -11.24
N GLU A 97 8.91 -8.91 -10.44
CA GLU A 97 10.20 -8.34 -10.85
C GLU A 97 11.20 -9.43 -11.28
N ALA A 98 11.24 -10.58 -10.58
CA ALA A 98 12.09 -11.70 -10.94
C ALA A 98 11.72 -12.29 -12.30
N VAL A 99 10.41 -12.39 -12.62
CA VAL A 99 9.95 -12.83 -13.95
C VAL A 99 10.37 -11.82 -15.01
N LEU A 100 10.24 -10.51 -14.76
CA LEU A 100 10.70 -9.46 -15.69
C LEU A 100 12.21 -9.52 -15.91
N ALA A 101 13.00 -9.75 -14.85
CA ALA A 101 14.44 -9.93 -14.92
C ALA A 101 14.80 -11.15 -15.78
N TRP A 102 14.12 -12.27 -15.57
CA TRP A 102 14.30 -13.50 -16.33
C TRP A 102 13.99 -13.32 -17.82
N LYS A 103 12.92 -12.57 -18.13
CA LYS A 103 12.53 -12.20 -19.51
C LYS A 103 13.41 -11.08 -20.09
N GLN A 104 14.44 -10.62 -19.37
CA GLN A 104 15.33 -9.52 -19.77
C GLN A 104 14.60 -8.20 -20.06
N GLN A 105 13.44 -7.98 -19.44
CA GLN A 105 12.61 -6.78 -19.59
C GLN A 105 13.06 -5.67 -18.62
N VAL A 106 14.34 -5.31 -18.68
CA VAL A 106 14.98 -4.35 -17.74
C VAL A 106 14.23 -3.00 -17.65
N PRO A 107 13.75 -2.39 -18.76
CA PRO A 107 13.00 -1.13 -18.66
C PRO A 107 11.70 -1.26 -17.88
N LEU A 108 10.94 -2.36 -18.07
CA LEU A 108 9.70 -2.61 -17.35
C LEU A 108 9.97 -2.91 -15.87
N LEU A 109 11.02 -3.70 -15.58
CA LEU A 109 11.45 -3.96 -14.21
C LEU A 109 11.78 -2.66 -13.47
N LEU A 110 12.62 -1.80 -14.06
CA LEU A 110 13.02 -0.53 -13.42
C LEU A 110 11.86 0.46 -13.31
N ALA A 111 10.95 0.48 -14.30
CA ALA A 111 9.73 1.29 -14.24
C ALA A 111 8.80 0.80 -13.12
N GLY A 112 8.61 -0.51 -12.98
CA GLY A 112 7.84 -1.13 -11.90
C GLY A 112 8.44 -0.80 -10.52
N LEU A 113 9.72 -1.11 -10.32
CA LEU A 113 10.43 -0.86 -9.06
C LEU A 113 10.35 0.61 -8.62
N THR A 114 10.63 1.55 -9.54
CA THR A 114 10.55 2.98 -9.22
C THR A 114 9.11 3.49 -9.09
N GLY A 115 8.18 2.90 -9.83
CA GLY A 115 6.75 3.18 -9.74
C GLY A 115 6.18 2.77 -8.39
N ALA A 116 6.46 1.55 -7.92
CA ALA A 116 6.05 1.03 -6.63
C ALA A 116 6.53 1.92 -5.49
N LEU A 117 7.80 2.32 -5.49
CA LEU A 117 8.35 3.25 -4.48
C LEU A 117 7.60 4.60 -4.48
N ARG A 118 7.30 5.16 -5.65
CA ARG A 118 6.54 6.42 -5.77
C ARG A 118 5.10 6.27 -5.32
N LEU A 119 4.43 5.16 -5.62
CA LEU A 119 3.07 4.88 -5.17
C LEU A 119 3.01 4.70 -3.65
N LEU A 120 4.00 4.02 -3.06
CA LEU A 120 4.10 3.87 -1.62
C LEU A 120 4.23 5.24 -0.95
N THR A 121 5.23 6.05 -1.33
CA THR A 121 5.46 7.36 -0.71
C THR A 121 4.41 8.41 -1.07
N GLY A 122 3.88 8.37 -2.30
CA GLY A 122 3.00 9.39 -2.85
C GLY A 122 1.51 9.13 -2.65
N LEU A 123 1.10 7.86 -2.52
CA LEU A 123 -0.29 7.47 -2.25
C LEU A 123 -0.44 6.72 -0.93
N GLY A 124 0.43 5.75 -0.64
CA GLY A 124 0.35 4.91 0.57
C GLY A 124 0.36 5.74 1.86
N TRP A 125 1.43 6.50 2.09
CA TRP A 125 1.58 7.33 3.30
C TRP A 125 0.46 8.39 3.45
N PRO A 126 0.11 9.18 2.41
CA PRO A 126 -1.03 10.09 2.50
C PRO A 126 -2.35 9.38 2.79
N MET A 127 -2.61 8.22 2.19
CA MET A 127 -3.84 7.45 2.41
C MET A 127 -3.95 6.98 3.87
N ILE A 128 -2.85 6.51 4.47
CA ILE A 128 -2.79 6.13 5.89
C ILE A 128 -3.11 7.35 6.76
N TYR A 129 -2.48 8.50 6.49
CA TYR A 129 -2.75 9.75 7.21
C TYR A 129 -4.22 10.18 7.08
N PHE A 130 -4.79 10.16 5.88
CA PHE A 130 -6.18 10.54 5.66
C PHE A 130 -7.15 9.61 6.37
N THR A 131 -6.90 8.30 6.35
CA THR A 131 -7.71 7.31 7.07
C THR A 131 -7.65 7.57 8.58
N ALA A 132 -6.44 7.73 9.13
CA ALA A 132 -6.26 8.07 10.55
C ALA A 132 -6.96 9.39 10.91
N ALA A 133 -6.79 10.45 10.12
CA ALA A 133 -7.42 11.74 10.34
C ALA A 133 -8.96 11.69 10.24
N PHE A 134 -9.50 10.89 9.33
CA PHE A 134 -10.93 10.70 9.16
C PHE A 134 -11.57 10.01 10.37
N PHE A 135 -10.96 8.92 10.84
CA PHE A 135 -11.42 8.21 12.04
C PHE A 135 -11.22 9.05 13.30
N HIS A 136 -10.11 9.77 13.41
CA HIS A 136 -9.85 10.67 14.54
C HIS A 136 -10.92 11.77 14.64
N ARG A 137 -11.29 12.37 13.51
CA ARG A 137 -12.41 13.33 13.43
C ARG A 137 -13.76 12.71 13.79
N ARG A 138 -14.03 11.49 13.33
CA ARG A 138 -15.27 10.78 13.69
C ARG A 138 -15.36 10.43 15.18
N GLN A 139 -14.25 10.24 15.85
CA GLN A 139 -14.17 10.04 17.30
C GLN A 139 -14.32 11.35 18.10
N GLY A 140 -14.64 12.47 17.45
CA GLY A 140 -14.84 13.77 18.11
C GLY A 140 -13.54 14.47 18.54
N ARG A 141 -12.38 13.89 18.18
CA ARG A 141 -11.08 14.51 18.38
C ARG A 141 -10.85 15.45 17.18
N GLY A 142 -10.31 16.66 17.41
CA GLY A 142 -10.20 17.72 16.40
C GLY A 142 -9.34 17.35 15.17
N PRO A 143 -8.83 18.31 14.38
CA PRO A 143 -7.94 17.98 13.28
C PRO A 143 -6.65 17.32 13.81
N LEU A 144 -6.32 16.14 13.28
CA LEU A 144 -5.02 15.48 13.54
C LEU A 144 -3.90 16.41 13.04
N ARG A 145 -3.00 16.83 13.92
CA ARG A 145 -1.92 17.79 13.61
C ARG A 145 -0.56 17.15 13.41
N ARG A 146 -0.29 16.05 14.11
CA ARG A 146 0.97 15.30 14.05
C ARG A 146 0.70 13.82 14.30
N ILE A 147 1.48 12.97 13.64
CA ILE A 147 1.63 11.57 14.01
C ILE A 147 2.95 11.52 14.77
N GLU A 148 2.90 11.10 16.03
CA GLU A 148 4.10 10.86 16.82
C GLU A 148 4.62 9.47 16.47
N LEU A 149 5.78 9.43 15.81
CA LEU A 149 6.50 8.20 15.51
C LEU A 149 7.31 7.78 16.74
N GLU A 150 7.52 6.48 16.88
CA GLU A 150 8.35 5.93 17.94
C GLU A 150 9.83 6.24 17.69
N ARG A 151 10.67 6.24 18.73
CA ARG A 151 12.09 6.62 18.59
C ARG A 151 12.86 5.61 17.74
N GLU A 152 12.39 4.38 17.72
CA GLU A 152 12.93 3.23 17.03
C GLU A 152 12.84 3.42 15.51
N GLN A 153 11.75 4.04 15.03
CA GLN A 153 11.53 4.37 13.61
C GLN A 153 12.56 5.37 13.07
N CYS A 154 13.26 6.11 13.96
CA CYS A 154 14.36 6.98 13.54
C CYS A 154 15.49 6.19 12.88
N VAL A 155 15.73 4.94 13.28
CA VAL A 155 16.79 4.12 12.67
C VAL A 155 16.41 3.67 11.27
N GLU A 156 15.13 3.44 10.99
CA GLU A 156 14.65 3.18 9.63
C GLU A 156 14.86 4.40 8.75
N VAL A 157 14.47 5.59 9.23
CA VAL A 157 14.64 6.86 8.50
C VAL A 157 16.11 7.16 8.21
N VAL A 158 16.99 7.03 9.21
CA VAL A 158 18.43 7.26 9.04
C VAL A 158 19.07 6.15 8.18
N GLY A 159 18.66 4.90 8.38
CA GLY A 159 19.11 3.75 7.61
C GLY A 159 18.82 3.89 6.12
N LEU A 160 17.69 4.50 5.75
CA LEU A 160 17.30 4.80 4.37
C LEU A 160 18.17 5.87 3.69
N LEU A 161 18.87 6.73 4.43
CA LEU A 161 19.73 7.76 3.83
C LEU A 161 20.90 7.15 3.04
N VAL A 162 21.48 6.06 3.55
CA VAL A 162 22.63 5.39 2.91
C VAL A 162 22.28 4.82 1.52
N PRO A 163 21.24 3.97 1.36
CA PRO A 163 20.85 3.50 0.04
C PRO A 163 20.35 4.62 -0.86
N LEU A 164 19.73 5.68 -0.32
CA LEU A 164 19.31 6.84 -1.11
C LEU A 164 20.51 7.57 -1.75
N ILE A 165 21.59 7.77 -0.99
CA ILE A 165 22.84 8.34 -1.50
C ILE A 165 23.44 7.43 -2.58
N TYR A 166 23.46 6.11 -2.34
CA TYR A 166 24.01 5.16 -3.32
C TYR A 166 23.20 5.11 -4.63
N ILE A 167 21.86 5.18 -4.54
CA ILE A 167 21.00 5.26 -5.71
C ILE A 167 21.25 6.54 -6.52
N ALA A 168 21.57 7.66 -5.87
CA ALA A 168 21.97 8.88 -6.59
C ALA A 168 23.28 8.68 -7.39
N VAL A 169 24.22 7.88 -6.87
CA VAL A 169 25.43 7.49 -7.60
C VAL A 169 25.08 6.61 -8.81
N ILE A 170 24.19 5.63 -8.65
CA ILE A 170 23.72 4.78 -9.76
C ILE A 170 23.04 5.63 -10.83
N TRP A 171 22.19 6.57 -10.43
CA TRP A 171 21.51 7.48 -11.34
C TRP A 171 22.51 8.32 -12.15
N LEU A 172 23.56 8.84 -11.50
CA LEU A 172 24.63 9.58 -12.18
C LEU A 172 25.44 8.69 -13.15
N LYS A 173 25.72 7.45 -12.75
CA LYS A 173 26.42 6.43 -13.55
C LYS A 173 25.57 5.93 -14.74
N ARG A 174 24.25 6.04 -14.67
CA ARG A 174 23.26 5.57 -15.66
C ARG A 174 23.33 4.07 -15.97
N SER A 175 23.93 3.28 -15.06
CA SER A 175 24.06 1.83 -15.22
C SER A 175 23.97 1.14 -13.87
N LEU A 176 23.23 0.04 -13.80
CA LEU A 176 23.18 -0.84 -12.65
C LEU A 176 24.00 -2.10 -12.97
N THR A 177 25.12 -2.27 -12.29
CA THR A 177 26.02 -3.41 -12.48
C THR A 177 25.87 -4.43 -11.36
N VAL A 178 26.38 -5.65 -11.56
CA VAL A 178 26.41 -6.70 -10.51
C VAL A 178 27.17 -6.22 -9.27
N PHE A 179 28.19 -5.39 -9.45
CA PHE A 179 28.88 -4.74 -8.34
C PHE A 179 27.94 -3.84 -7.53
N ASP A 180 27.12 -3.02 -8.20
CA ASP A 180 26.15 -2.15 -7.53
C ASP A 180 25.09 -2.97 -6.78
N ALA A 181 24.66 -4.10 -7.34
CA ALA A 181 23.78 -5.04 -6.66
C ALA A 181 24.43 -5.60 -5.38
N GLY A 182 25.70 -6.01 -5.45
CA GLY A 182 26.46 -6.48 -4.28
C GLY A 182 26.57 -5.42 -3.19
N VAL A 183 26.82 -4.16 -3.56
CA VAL A 183 26.89 -3.04 -2.60
C VAL A 183 25.52 -2.77 -1.96
N LEU A 184 24.44 -2.76 -2.75
CA LEU A 184 23.08 -2.56 -2.22
C LEU A 184 22.67 -3.69 -1.26
N VAL A 185 22.98 -4.94 -1.60
CA VAL A 185 22.76 -6.10 -0.71
C VAL A 185 23.56 -5.94 0.58
N LEU A 186 24.82 -5.49 0.51
CA LEU A 186 25.63 -5.27 1.70
C LEU A 186 25.06 -4.16 2.59
N ILE A 187 24.57 -3.06 2.01
CA ILE A 187 23.88 -1.98 2.74
C ILE A 187 22.64 -2.54 3.45
N TYR A 188 21.84 -3.36 2.77
CA TYR A 188 20.65 -3.97 3.35
C TYR A 188 20.98 -4.97 4.47
N VAL A 189 22.00 -5.82 4.29
CA VAL A 189 22.48 -6.74 5.33
C VAL A 189 23.01 -5.98 6.54
N ALA A 190 23.78 -4.91 6.33
CA ALA A 190 24.25 -4.04 7.40
C ALA A 190 23.07 -3.40 8.16
N TYR A 191 22.03 -2.97 7.45
CA TYR A 191 20.79 -2.48 8.04
C TYR A 191 20.10 -3.55 8.91
N LEU A 192 19.97 -4.79 8.43
CA LEU A 192 19.41 -5.89 9.22
C LEU A 192 20.22 -6.19 10.48
N ILE A 193 21.56 -6.13 10.40
CA ILE A 193 22.44 -6.32 11.56
C ILE A 193 22.20 -5.21 12.60
N VAL A 194 22.05 -3.95 12.17
CA VAL A 194 21.72 -2.85 13.08
C VAL A 194 20.34 -3.06 13.72
N LEU A 195 19.35 -3.49 12.93
CA LEU A 195 17.98 -3.73 13.40
C LEU A 195 17.88 -4.88 14.40
N SER A 196 18.61 -5.97 14.19
CA SER A 196 18.69 -7.10 15.13
C SER A 196 19.28 -6.76 16.52
N LYS A 197 19.95 -5.61 16.66
CA LYS A 197 20.55 -5.15 17.93
C LYS A 197 19.61 -4.27 18.74
N MET A 198 18.46 -3.91 18.21
CA MET A 198 17.50 -3.05 18.93
C MET A 198 16.75 -3.84 19.99
N PRO A 199 16.44 -3.22 21.14
CA PRO A 199 15.71 -3.88 22.20
C PRO A 199 14.33 -4.35 21.71
N PRO A 200 13.87 -5.54 22.16
CA PRO A 200 12.55 -6.05 21.84
C PRO A 200 11.45 -5.07 22.26
N GLN A 201 10.53 -4.76 21.33
CA GLN A 201 9.37 -3.90 21.54
C GLN A 201 8.35 -4.53 22.53
N HIS A 202 7.33 -3.78 22.93
CA HIS A 202 6.17 -4.40 23.55
C HIS A 202 5.37 -5.14 22.47
N GLU A 203 4.98 -6.39 22.72
CA GLU A 203 4.12 -7.16 21.81
C GLU A 203 2.91 -6.31 21.39
N GLU A 204 2.65 -6.18 20.09
CA GLU A 204 1.28 -5.89 19.65
C GLU A 204 0.42 -6.95 20.33
N GLY A 205 -0.48 -6.54 21.22
CA GLY A 205 -1.25 -7.50 21.99
C GLY A 205 -1.97 -8.43 21.03
N ILE A 206 -2.15 -9.71 21.38
CA ILE A 206 -2.98 -10.65 20.61
C ILE A 206 -4.40 -10.07 20.35
N GLU A 207 -4.80 -9.06 21.14
CA GLU A 207 -6.03 -8.30 21.00
C GLU A 207 -6.11 -7.43 19.73
N ASP A 208 -4.98 -6.89 19.25
CA ASP A 208 -4.90 -5.98 18.12
C ASP A 208 -4.81 -6.71 16.76
N LEU A 209 -4.60 -8.03 16.78
CA LEU A 209 -4.52 -8.87 15.60
C LEU A 209 -5.83 -8.94 14.81
N GLU A 210 -5.70 -9.08 13.50
CA GLU A 210 -6.82 -9.49 12.67
C GLU A 210 -7.38 -10.85 13.08
N ARG A 211 -8.65 -11.11 12.70
CA ARG A 211 -9.39 -12.31 13.11
C ARG A 211 -8.68 -13.62 12.78
N ILE A 212 -8.00 -13.71 11.63
CA ILE A 212 -7.35 -14.92 11.16
C ILE A 212 -6.02 -15.17 11.92
N PRO A 213 -5.07 -14.21 11.97
CA PRO A 213 -3.88 -14.33 12.81
C PRO A 213 -4.20 -14.65 14.28
N LYS A 214 -5.20 -13.97 14.85
CA LYS A 214 -5.66 -14.22 16.22
C LYS A 214 -6.11 -15.67 16.44
N ALA A 215 -6.86 -16.24 15.50
CA ALA A 215 -7.27 -17.64 15.56
C ALA A 215 -6.09 -18.62 15.43
N ILE A 216 -5.07 -18.28 14.63
CA ILE A 216 -3.87 -19.10 14.44
C ILE A 216 -3.01 -19.09 15.71
N VAL A 217 -2.73 -17.92 16.27
CA VAL A 217 -1.89 -17.74 17.47
C VAL A 217 -2.53 -18.39 18.70
N SER A 218 -3.87 -18.32 18.84
CA SER A 218 -4.62 -18.96 19.94
C SER A 218 -4.79 -20.47 19.81
N SER A 219 -4.42 -21.06 18.67
CA SER A 219 -4.47 -22.51 18.46
C SER A 219 -3.30 -23.24 19.14
N GLY A 220 -3.47 -24.55 19.35
CA GLY A 220 -2.40 -25.39 19.93
C GLY A 220 -1.11 -25.38 19.09
N PRO A 221 0.09 -25.57 19.69
CA PRO A 221 1.38 -25.35 19.02
C PRO A 221 1.56 -26.11 17.70
N ALA A 222 1.11 -27.36 17.62
CA ALA A 222 1.22 -28.17 16.40
C ALA A 222 0.33 -27.65 15.27
N VAL A 223 -0.92 -27.29 15.59
CA VAL A 223 -1.89 -26.74 14.62
C VAL A 223 -1.43 -25.38 14.14
N ARG A 224 -0.98 -24.52 15.05
CA ARG A 224 -0.45 -23.19 14.72
C ARG A 224 0.72 -23.27 13.74
N ASN A 225 1.74 -24.07 14.06
CA ASN A 225 2.91 -24.20 13.20
C ASN A 225 2.52 -24.77 11.82
N PHE A 226 1.62 -25.75 11.79
CA PHE A 226 1.08 -26.28 10.54
C PHE A 226 0.37 -25.21 9.72
N LEU A 227 -0.52 -24.41 10.33
CA LEU A 227 -1.26 -23.35 9.64
C LEU A 227 -0.34 -22.27 9.09
N ILE A 228 0.65 -21.82 9.87
CA ILE A 228 1.64 -20.83 9.43
C ILE A 228 2.40 -21.35 8.20
N VAL A 229 2.91 -22.59 8.28
CA VAL A 229 3.64 -23.22 7.17
C VAL A 229 2.73 -23.42 5.95
N ALA A 230 1.50 -23.88 6.15
CA ALA A 230 0.53 -24.09 5.07
C ALA A 230 0.15 -22.77 4.38
N LEU A 231 0.00 -21.67 5.11
CA LEU A 231 -0.26 -20.35 4.56
C LEU A 231 0.94 -19.81 3.77
N PHE A 232 2.16 -19.95 4.30
CA PHE A 232 3.38 -19.56 3.57
C PHE A 232 3.56 -20.38 2.28
N LEU A 233 3.41 -21.70 2.35
CA LEU A 233 3.55 -22.56 1.18
C LEU A 233 2.42 -22.34 0.18
N GLY A 234 1.18 -22.20 0.66
CA GLY A 234 0.01 -21.95 -0.17
C GLY A 234 0.09 -20.60 -0.88
N GLY A 235 0.43 -19.52 -0.15
CA GLY A 235 0.68 -18.21 -0.73
C GLY A 235 1.85 -18.23 -1.70
N GLY A 236 3.01 -18.74 -1.27
CA GLY A 236 4.20 -18.85 -2.12
C GLY A 236 3.96 -19.63 -3.41
N ALA A 237 3.27 -20.78 -3.34
CA ALA A 237 2.87 -21.55 -4.51
C ALA A 237 1.91 -20.75 -5.42
N LEU A 238 0.93 -20.08 -4.84
CA LEU A 238 -0.01 -19.27 -5.61
C LEU A 238 0.70 -18.13 -6.36
N ILE A 239 1.64 -17.43 -5.73
CA ILE A 239 2.50 -16.43 -6.41
C ILE A 239 3.31 -17.09 -7.52
N TYR A 240 3.98 -18.21 -7.23
CA TYR A 240 4.81 -18.90 -8.21
C TYR A 240 4.05 -19.24 -9.49
N PHE A 241 2.82 -19.76 -9.36
CA PHE A 241 1.99 -20.12 -10.51
C PHE A 241 1.29 -18.94 -11.19
N THR A 242 1.14 -17.80 -10.50
CA THR A 242 0.41 -16.63 -11.04
C THR A 242 1.33 -15.53 -11.57
N ALA A 243 2.59 -15.47 -11.12
CA ALA A 243 3.52 -14.40 -11.48
C ALA A 243 3.85 -14.35 -12.99
N ASP A 244 4.08 -15.50 -13.63
CA ASP A 244 4.36 -15.54 -15.06
C ASP A 244 3.11 -15.24 -15.92
N PRO A 245 1.94 -15.85 -15.65
CA PRO A 245 0.70 -15.48 -16.32
C PRO A 245 0.28 -14.02 -16.12
N PHE A 246 0.58 -13.41 -14.98
CA PHE A 246 0.22 -12.01 -14.73
C PHE A 246 0.84 -11.03 -15.74
N LEU A 247 2.00 -11.40 -16.31
CA LEU A 247 2.75 -10.59 -17.27
C LEU A 247 2.53 -11.01 -18.73
N GLY A 248 1.61 -11.96 -19.00
CA GLY A 248 1.44 -12.64 -20.30
C GLY A 248 0.03 -12.58 -20.88
#